data_AF-A0A921GC23-F1
#
_entry.id   AF-A0A921GC23-F1
#
_cell.length_a   1.000
_cell.length_b   1.000
_cell.length_c   1.000
_cell.angle_alpha   90.00
_cell.angle_beta   90.00
_cell.angle_gamma   90.00
#
_symmetry.space_group_name_H-M   'P 1'
#
loop_
_entity.id
_entity.type
_entity.pdbx_description
1 polymer ?
#
loop_
_entity_poly.entity_id
_entity_poly.type
_entity_poly.pdbx_seq_one_letter_code
_entity_poly.pdbx_strand_id
1 'polypeptide(L)' 'MKINYDIKFKEELEKIGDSKPSLLLHVCCGPCSGNVIREIADKFKITIYYSNSNIYPSEEYH' A
#
# COMPACT_ATOMS: atom_id res chain seq x y z
N MET A 1 11.03 22.46 -13.23
CA MET A 1 10.34 22.59 -11.91
C MET A 1 10.35 21.21 -11.25
N LYS A 2 10.71 21.11 -9.96
CA LYS A 2 10.76 19.82 -9.24
C LYS A 2 9.43 19.58 -8.54
N ILE A 3 8.81 18.43 -8.77
CA ILE A 3 7.53 18.06 -8.15
C ILE A 3 7.81 17.39 -6.80
N ASN A 4 7.02 17.74 -5.79
CA ASN A 4 7.00 17.04 -4.51
C ASN A 4 5.86 16.01 -4.53
N TYR A 5 6.21 14.72 -4.58
CA TYR A 5 5.24 13.63 -4.66
C TYR A 5 4.54 13.34 -3.34
N ASP A 6 5.13 13.70 -2.20
CA ASP A 6 4.49 13.52 -0.90
C ASP A 6 3.28 14.46 -0.76
N ILE A 7 3.40 15.70 -1.25
CA ILE A 7 2.28 16.65 -1.30
C ILE A 7 1.20 16.13 -2.25
N LYS A 8 1.59 15.69 -3.45
CA LYS A 8 0.65 15.14 -4.44
C LYS A 8 -0.10 13.92 -3.91
N PHE A 9 0.61 13.02 -3.22
CA PHE A 9 0.01 11.86 -2.57
C PHE A 9 -1.04 12.26 -1.54
N LYS A 10 -0.74 13.23 -0.66
CA LYS A 10 -1.71 13.72 0.33
C LYS A 10 -2.92 14.39 -0.32
N GLU A 11 -2.71 15.17 -1.39
CA GLU A 11 -3.80 15.77 -2.16
C GLU A 11 -4.75 14.70 -2.75
N GLU A 12 -4.23 13.57 -3.23
CA GLU A 12 -5.09 12.47 -3.72
C GLU A 12 -5.82 11.75 -2.57
N LEU A 13 -5.19 11.58 -1.41
CA LEU A 13 -5.85 10.96 -0.25
C LEU A 13 -7.05 11.76 0.27
N GLU A 14 -6.98 13.09 0.20
CA GLU A 14 -8.09 13.95 0.63
C GLU A 14 -9.32 13.83 -0.28
N LYS A 15 -9.14 13.45 -1.56
CA LYS A 15 -10.26 13.27 -2.50
C LYS A 15 -11.14 12.05 -2.19
N ILE A 16 -10.66 11.12 -1.37
CA ILE A 16 -11.42 9.91 -0.97
C ILE A 16 -12.59 10.29 -0.03
N GLY A 17 -12.52 11.48 0.58
CA GLY A 17 -13.53 11.97 1.52
C GLY A 17 -13.63 11.12 2.78
N ASP A 18 -14.81 11.13 3.40
CA ASP A 18 -15.09 10.36 4.63
C ASP A 18 -15.46 8.89 4.36
N SER A 19 -15.61 8.51 3.09
CA SER A 19 -15.84 7.13 2.73
C SER A 19 -14.55 6.33 2.97
N LYS A 20 -14.66 5.13 3.56
CA LYS A 20 -13.53 4.22 3.76
C LYS A 20 -13.60 3.04 2.79
N PRO A 21 -13.28 3.24 1.50
CA PRO A 21 -13.48 2.22 0.46
C PRO A 21 -12.55 1.02 0.67
N SER A 22 -12.94 -0.12 0.09
CA SER A 22 -12.11 -1.32 0.08
C SER A 22 -10.96 -1.18 -0.91
N LEU A 23 -9.76 -1.56 -0.49
CA LEU A 23 -8.55 -1.56 -1.32
C LEU A 23 -7.88 -2.93 -1.24
N LEU A 24 -7.67 -3.57 -2.39
CA LEU A 24 -6.80 -4.74 -2.49
C LEU A 24 -5.38 -4.26 -2.82
N LEU A 25 -4.45 -4.44 -1.87
CA LEU A 25 -3.07 -4.00 -1.99
C LEU A 25 -2.15 -5.20 -2.23
N HIS A 26 -1.52 -5.25 -3.40
CA HIS A 26 -0.45 -6.21 -3.66
C HIS A 26 0.83 -5.79 -2.93
N VAL A 27 1.37 -6.69 -2.12
CA VAL A 27 2.65 -6.55 -1.42
C VAL A 27 3.60 -7.64 -1.88
N CYS A 28 4.74 -7.23 -2.48
CA CYS A 28 5.81 -8.15 -2.87
C CYS A 28 6.91 -8.28 -1.80
N CYS A 29 6.94 -7.41 -0.79
CA CYS A 29 7.92 -7.47 0.29
C CYS A 29 7.38 -6.73 1.52
N GLY A 30 7.32 -7.41 2.67
CA GLY A 30 6.79 -6.87 3.92
C GLY A 30 7.36 -5.50 4.32
N PRO A 31 8.69 -5.35 4.53
CA PRO A 31 9.27 -4.11 5.02
C PRO A 31 9.01 -2.89 4.13
N CYS A 32 9.01 -3.06 2.80
CA CYS A 32 8.78 -1.97 1.85
C CYS A 32 7.36 -1.40 1.95
N SER A 33 6.38 -2.27 2.21
CA SER A 33 4.96 -1.88 2.26
C SER A 33 4.54 -1.21 3.55
N GLY A 34 5.31 -1.36 4.63
CA GLY A 34 4.92 -0.89 5.96
C GLY A 34 4.60 0.61 6.03
N ASN A 35 5.44 1.45 5.41
CA ASN A 35 5.20 2.89 5.38
C ASN A 35 3.95 3.25 4.57
N VAL A 36 3.75 2.62 3.42
CA VAL A 36 2.58 2.86 2.57
C VAL A 36 1.29 2.47 3.30
N ILE A 37 1.29 1.30 3.94
CA ILE A 37 0.13 0.81 4.73
C ILE A 37 -0.18 1.80 5.85
N ARG A 38 0.84 2.25 6.59
CA ARG A 38 0.66 3.24 7.66
C ARG A 38 -0.02 4.53 7.18
N GLU A 39 0.43 5.05 6.04
CA GLU A 39 -0.09 6.32 5.50
C GLU A 39 -1.55 6.19 4.99
N ILE A 40 -1.99 5.01 4.56
CA ILE A 40 -3.31 4.82 3.92
C ILE A 40 -4.31 4.03 4.78
N ALA A 41 -3.90 3.45 5.91
CA ALA A 41 -4.74 2.61 6.79
C ALA A 41 -5.98 3.33 7.34
N ASP A 42 -5.89 4.64 7.56
CA ASP A 42 -7.03 5.41 8.05
C ASP A 42 -8.05 5.70 6.95
N LYS A 43 -7.60 5.79 5.69
CA LYS A 43 -8.42 6.14 4.53
C LYS A 43 -9.06 4.92 3.83
N PHE A 44 -8.54 3.70 4.03
CA PHE A 44 -9.04 2.50 3.34
C PHE A 44 -9.33 1.31 4.24
N LYS A 45 -10.25 0.43 3.80
CA LYS A 45 -10.37 -0.95 4.29
C LYS A 45 -9.44 -1.83 3.45
N ILE A 46 -8.23 -2.06 3.96
CA ILE A 46 -7.17 -2.71 3.20
C ILE A 46 -7.28 -4.23 3.33
N THR A 47 -7.25 -4.92 2.20
CA THR A 47 -6.95 -6.35 2.09
C THR A 47 -5.58 -6.50 1.45
N ILE A 48 -4.68 -7.25 2.07
CA ILE A 48 -3.32 -7.46 1.54
C ILE A 48 -3.29 -8.73 0.71
N TYR A 49 -2.83 -8.61 -0.52
CA TYR A 49 -2.43 -9.74 -1.36
C TYR A 49 -0.90 -9.85 -1.33
N TYR A 50 -0.37 -10.76 -0.53
CA TYR A 50 1.08 -10.98 -0.46
C TYR A 50 1.52 -11.95 -1.55
N SER A 51 2.36 -11.49 -2.47
CA SER A 51 2.89 -12.30 -3.56
C SER A 51 4.24 -11.75 -4.02
N ASN A 52 5.31 -12.48 -3.76
CA ASN A 52 6.66 -12.10 -4.18
C ASN A 52 7.21 -13.16 -5.13
N SER A 53 7.46 -12.82 -6.40
CA SER A 53 7.98 -13.76 -7.40
C SER A 53 9.43 -14.20 -7.17
N ASN A 54 10.12 -13.57 -6.22
CA ASN A 54 11.52 -13.87 -5.88
C ASN A 54 11.65 -14.70 -4.59
N ILE A 55 10.56 -15.21 -4.02
CA ILE A 55 10.65 -16.11 -2.88
C ILE A 55 11.27 -17.43 -3.35
N TYR A 56 12.42 -17.75 -2.75
CA TYR A 56 13.12 -19.00 -2.93
C TYR A 56 13.80 -19.35 -1.60
N PRO A 57 13.67 -20.59 -1.13
CA PRO A 57 13.06 -21.74 -1.81
C PRO A 57 11.52 -21.73 -1.71
N SER A 58 10.83 -22.54 -2.53
CA SER A 58 9.35 -22.55 -2.61
C SER A 58 8.64 -22.84 -1.29
N GLU A 59 9.34 -23.50 -0.38
CA GLU A 59 8.92 -23.83 0.96
C GLU A 59 8.65 -22.58 1.81
N GLU A 60 9.23 -21.42 1.49
CA GLU A 60 8.94 -20.15 2.18
C GLU A 60 7.52 -19.62 1.95
N TYR A 61 6.75 -20.18 1.01
CA TYR A 61 5.32 -19.85 0.82
C TYR A 61 4.37 -20.65 1.73
N HIS A 62 4.85 -21.73 2.36
CA HIS A 62 4.05 -22.72 3.08
C HIS A 62 4.39 -22.78 4.57
#